data_AF-A0A367FZV8-F1
#
_entry.id   AF-A0A367FZV8-F1
#
_cell.length_a   1.000
_cell.length_b   1.000
_cell.length_c   1.000
_cell.angle_alpha   90.00
_cell.angle_beta   90.00
_cell.angle_gamma   90.00
#
_symmetry.space_group_name_H-M   'P 1'
#
loop_
_entity.id
_entity.type
_entity.pdbx_description
1 polymer ?
#
loop_
_entity_poly.entity_id
_entity_poly.type
_entity_poly.pdbx_seq_one_letter_code
_entity_poly.pdbx_strand_id
1 'polypeptide(L)' 'MYNKIDLREVPAERLKEISLDLVDIDVKAPEFEPNRQFYFMAKARDYVKRKSAELGRPMTFFTQTFG' A
#
# COMPACT_ATOMS: atom_id res chain seq x y z
N MET A 1 -12.69 -1.77 -14.23
CA MET A 1 -11.32 -1.37 -13.88
C MET A 1 -11.46 -0.26 -12.85
N TYR A 2 -11.22 -0.56 -11.56
CA TYR A 2 -11.26 0.51 -10.55
C TYR A 2 -10.05 1.41 -10.78
N ASN A 3 -10.26 2.72 -10.75
CA ASN A 3 -9.15 3.67 -10.77
C ASN A 3 -8.36 3.49 -9.47
N LYS A 4 -7.08 3.11 -9.59
CA LYS A 4 -6.19 3.05 -8.44
C LYS A 4 -6.00 4.46 -7.87
N ILE A 5 -5.74 4.55 -6.58
CA ILE A 5 -5.64 5.80 -5.82
C ILE A 5 -4.18 6.21 -5.69
N ASP A 6 -3.85 7.38 -6.22
CA ASP A 6 -2.55 8.01 -6.01
C ASP A 6 -2.50 8.71 -4.65
N LEU A 7 -1.69 8.18 -3.73
CA LEU A 7 -1.56 8.74 -2.39
C LEU A 7 -0.85 10.10 -2.35
N ARG A 8 -0.31 10.61 -3.46
CA ARG A 8 0.22 11.98 -3.52
C ARG A 8 -0.88 13.04 -3.51
N GLU A 9 -2.08 12.67 -3.95
CA GLU A 9 -3.23 13.55 -4.10
C GLU A 9 -4.26 13.38 -2.96
N VAL A 10 -3.91 12.58 -1.95
CA VAL A 10 -4.80 12.25 -0.84
C VAL A 10 -4.39 13.02 0.42
N PRO A 11 -5.31 13.77 1.05
CA PRO A 11 -5.03 14.40 2.34
C PRO A 11 -4.89 13.36 3.45
N ALA A 12 -4.00 13.61 4.42
CA ALA A 12 -3.59 12.63 5.43
C ALA A 12 -4.76 12.10 6.28
N GLU A 13 -5.77 12.94 6.51
CA GLU A 13 -6.97 12.62 7.31
C GLU A 13 -7.79 11.48 6.69
N ARG A 14 -7.73 11.34 5.36
CA ARG A 14 -8.49 10.32 4.62
C ARG A 14 -7.75 9.00 4.43
N LEU A 15 -6.46 8.93 4.76
CA LEU A 15 -5.66 7.72 4.54
C LEU A 15 -6.19 6.48 5.25
N LYS A 16 -6.74 6.66 6.46
CA LYS A 16 -7.29 5.55 7.26
C LYS A 16 -8.56 4.94 6.65
N GLU A 17 -9.23 5.66 5.75
CA GLU A 17 -10.45 5.22 5.06
C GLU A 17 -10.12 4.45 3.77
N ILE A 18 -8.88 4.52 3.29
CA ILE A 18 -8.46 3.93 2.03
C ILE A 18 -8.07 2.47 2.23
N SER A 19 -8.67 1.59 1.42
CA SER A 19 -8.18 0.23 1.28
C SER A 19 -6.82 0.23 0.60
N LEU A 20 -5.82 -0.40 1.23
CA LEU A 20 -4.48 -0.58 0.66
C LEU A 20 -4.48 -1.34 -0.68
N ASP A 21 -5.54 -2.11 -0.96
CA ASP A 21 -5.69 -2.85 -2.23
C ASP A 21 -6.08 -1.94 -3.41
N LEU A 22 -6.49 -0.71 -3.13
CA LEU A 22 -6.86 0.28 -4.14
C LEU A 22 -5.73 1.28 -4.41
N VAL A 23 -4.63 1.23 -3.67
CA VAL A 23 -3.51 2.16 -3.83
C VAL A 23 -2.76 1.89 -5.13
N ASP A 24 -2.42 2.96 -5.86
CA ASP A 24 -1.51 2.87 -6.99
C ASP A 24 -0.07 2.73 -6.50
N ILE A 25 0.48 1.53 -6.64
CA ILE A 25 1.85 1.18 -6.23
C ILE A 25 2.86 1.28 -7.39
N ASP A 26 2.40 1.63 -8.59
CA ASP A 26 3.22 1.73 -9.80
C ASP A 26 3.70 3.17 -10.06
N VAL A 27 3.09 4.15 -9.39
CA VAL A 27 3.55 5.55 -9.39
C VAL A 27 4.71 5.80 -8.42
N LYS A 28 5.35 6.97 -8.54
CA LYS A 28 6.39 7.42 -7.60
C LYS A 28 5.81 7.52 -6.19
N ALA A 29 6.53 6.96 -5.21
CA ALA A 29 6.14 7.05 -3.81
C ALA A 29 5.94 8.52 -3.37
N PRO A 30 4.94 8.83 -2.54
CA PRO A 30 4.81 10.13 -1.89
C PRO A 30 6.09 10.51 -1.13
N GLU A 31 6.44 11.80 -1.11
CA GLU A 31 7.63 12.30 -0.42
C GLU A 31 7.35 12.66 1.05
N PHE A 32 6.08 12.77 1.42
CA PHE A 32 5.63 13.20 2.74
C PHE A 32 4.96 12.07 3.53
N GLU A 33 5.14 12.11 4.84
CA GLU A 33 4.47 11.23 5.78
C GLU A 33 3.12 11.82 6.23
N PRO A 34 2.11 11.00 6.54
CA PRO A 34 2.14 9.53 6.59
C PRO A 34 1.81 8.83 5.25
N ASN A 35 1.53 9.56 4.17
CA ASN A 35 1.16 8.98 2.87
C ASN A 35 2.20 7.98 2.35
N ARG A 36 3.49 8.29 2.54
CA ARG A 36 4.60 7.43 2.16
C ARG A 36 4.59 6.10 2.93
N GLN A 37 4.31 6.09 4.23
CA GLN A 37 4.09 4.86 5.00
C GLN A 37 2.97 4.00 4.39
N PHE A 38 1.80 4.57 4.13
CA PHE A 38 0.66 3.84 3.55
C PHE A 38 0.97 3.27 2.16
N TYR A 39 1.72 3.99 1.33
CA TYR A 39 2.19 3.51 0.03
C TYR A 39 3.03 2.23 0.15
N PHE A 40 4.02 2.21 1.06
CA PHE A 40 4.85 1.03 1.26
C PHE A 40 4.10 -0.14 1.91
N MET A 41 3.12 0.15 2.77
CA MET A 41 2.22 -0.88 3.31
C MET A 41 1.38 -1.55 2.20
N ALA A 42 0.85 -0.77 1.26
CA ALA A 42 0.14 -1.28 0.09
C ALA A 42 1.06 -2.12 -0.81
N LYS A 43 2.27 -1.64 -1.08
CA LYS A 43 3.26 -2.34 -1.90
C LYS A 43 3.68 -3.68 -1.27
N ALA A 44 3.91 -3.71 0.04
CA ALA A 44 4.22 -4.95 0.76
C ALA A 44 3.05 -5.94 0.70
N ARG A 45 1.81 -5.46 0.87
CA ARG A 45 0.60 -6.27 0.76
C ARG A 45 0.44 -6.89 -0.63
N ASP A 46 0.61 -6.12 -1.71
CA ASP A 46 0.56 -6.64 -3.08
C ASP A 46 1.63 -7.72 -3.31
N TYR A 47 2.87 -7.44 -2.90
CA TYR A 47 3.97 -8.39 -3.04
C TYR A 47 3.68 -9.72 -2.35
N VAL A 48 3.19 -9.67 -1.11
CA VAL A 48 2.82 -10.87 -0.33
C VAL A 48 1.68 -11.64 -1.00
N LYS A 49 0.66 -10.95 -1.51
CA LYS A 49 -0.45 -11.59 -2.24
C LYS A 49 0.04 -12.34 -3.46
N ARG A 50 0.85 -11.70 -4.31
CA ARG A 50 1.42 -12.36 -5.50
C ARG A 50 2.31 -13.53 -5.13
N LYS A 51 3.18 -13.38 -4.12
CA LYS A 51 4.07 -14.46 -3.68
C LYS A 51 3.32 -15.62 -3.05
N SER A 52 2.25 -15.34 -2.31
CA SER A 52 1.36 -16.35 -1.76
C SER A 52 0.67 -17.17 -2.86
N ALA A 53 0.17 -16.49 -3.90
CA ALA A 53 -0.41 -17.14 -5.08
C ALA A 53 0.62 -17.98 -5.85
N GLU A 54 1.85 -17.46 -6.03
CA GLU A 54 2.95 -18.19 -6.68
C GLU A 54 3.34 -19.47 -5.93
N LEU A 55 3.39 -19.41 -4.60
CA LEU A 55 3.84 -20.53 -3.76
C LEU A 55 2.72 -21.49 -3.35
N GLY A 56 1.46 -21.15 -3.60
CA GLY A 56 0.30 -21.95 -3.18
C GLY A 56 0.13 -22.07 -1.66
N ARG A 57 0.69 -21.14 -0.87
CA ARG A 57 0.56 -21.12 0.59
C ARG A 57 0.38 -19.71 1.15
N PRO A 58 -0.33 -19.54 2.28
CA PRO A 58 -0.43 -18.23 2.93
C PRO A 58 0.94 -17.66 3.26
N MET A 59 1.11 -16.38 2.98
CA MET A 59 2.29 -15.59 3.35
C MET A 59 1.83 -14.43 4.21
N THR A 60 2.66 -14.06 5.19
CA THR A 60 2.45 -12.90 6.04
C THR A 60 3.63 -11.95 5.89
N PHE A 61 3.41 -10.68 6.22
CA PHE A 61 4.49 -9.72 6.40
C PHE A 61 4.29 -8.97 7.70
N PHE A 62 5.39 -8.46 8.22
CA PHE A 62 5.42 -7.55 9.34
C PHE A 62 6.03 -6.23 8.86
N THR A 63 5.40 -5.12 9.20
CA THR A 63 5.93 -3.79 8.95
C THR A 63 5.84 -2.99 10.24
N GLN A 64 6.92 -2.29 10.57
CA GLN A 64 6.99 -1.37 11.69
C GLN A 64 7.25 0.02 11.13
N THR A 65 6.31 0.93 11.34
CA THR A 65 6.46 2.34 11.00
C THR A 65 6.77 3.10 12.27
N PHE A 66 7.77 3.98 12.23
CA PHE A 66 8.02 4.94 13.30
C PHE A 66 7.10 6.14 13.02
N GLY A 67 6.15 6.38 13.93
CA GLY A 67 5.25 7.52 13.88
C GLY A 67 5.98 8.82 14.17
#